data_AF-A0A2D5I372-F1
#
_entry.id   AF-A0A2D5I372-F1
#
_cell.length_a   1.000
_cell.length_b   1.000
_cell.length_c   1.000
_cell.angle_alpha   90.00
_cell.angle_beta   90.00
_cell.angle_gamma   90.00
#
_symmetry.space_group_name_H-M   'P 1'
#
loop_
_entity.id
_entity.type
_entity.pdbx_description
1 polymer ?
#
loop_
_entity_poly.entity_id
_entity_poly.type
_entity_poly.pdbx_seq_one_letter_code
_entity_poly.pdbx_strand_id
1 'polypeptide(L)'
;MKFSPTAILSICLMFFSHGVLLAQGVEEASNSDKSLDKVPIRPVQNSSFYPDDDPESGKDRCLVGKFRLIALNTKDPTERLKTAELWIQSEGKFCTIAKLLSIRNNRAQWLGTADSITIDAELDMQLEIALDKNDETFAALYGLKLPPPPADDEEVQ
;
A
#
# COMPACT_ATOMS: atom_id res chain seq x y z
N MET A 1 37.07 38.23 25.60
CA MET A 1 36.35 39.52 25.49
C MET A 1 34.97 39.20 24.93
N LYS A 2 33.93 39.53 25.69
CA LYS A 2 32.50 39.30 25.36
C LYS A 2 32.00 40.49 24.55
N PHE A 3 31.32 40.24 23.44
CA PHE A 3 30.49 41.24 22.75
C PHE A 3 29.13 40.64 22.40
N SER A 4 28.11 41.32 22.93
CA SER A 4 26.67 41.35 22.68
C SER A 4 26.29 42.82 23.02
N PRO A 5 25.26 43.50 22.47
CA PRO A 5 23.96 42.96 22.02
C PRO A 5 23.30 43.67 20.80
N THR A 6 22.06 43.23 20.52
CA THR A 6 20.88 44.00 20.03
C THR A 6 20.65 44.28 18.54
N ALA A 7 19.48 43.80 18.08
CA ALA A 7 18.50 44.41 17.14
C ALA A 7 18.11 43.46 15.98
N ILE A 8 16.86 43.25 15.53
CA ILE A 8 15.52 43.68 15.93
C ILE A 8 14.53 42.57 15.47
N LEU A 9 13.57 42.29 16.34
CA LEU A 9 12.27 41.64 16.19
C LEU A 9 11.60 41.85 14.80
N SER A 10 11.11 40.78 14.14
CA SER A 10 10.04 40.90 13.15
C SER A 10 8.98 39.82 13.38
N ILE A 11 8.02 40.19 14.23
CA ILE A 11 6.75 39.50 14.45
C ILE A 11 5.82 39.93 13.32
N CYS A 12 5.32 38.99 12.53
CA CYS A 12 4.14 39.23 11.70
C CYS A 12 3.09 38.19 12.08
N LEU A 13 2.43 38.47 13.20
CA LEU A 13 1.23 37.78 13.68
C LEU A 13 0.05 38.75 13.56
N MET A 14 -1.04 38.23 12.99
CA MET A 14 -2.41 38.76 12.95
C MET A 14 -2.63 39.88 11.90
N PHE A 15 -3.73 39.94 11.16
CA PHE A 15 -5.13 39.76 11.55
C PHE A 15 -5.99 39.41 10.32
N PHE A 16 -7.01 38.58 10.47
CA PHE A 16 -8.37 38.91 10.05
C PHE A 16 -9.36 38.08 10.89
N SER A 17 -9.87 38.71 11.95
CA SER A 17 -11.16 38.37 12.56
C SER A 17 -12.27 38.55 11.52
N HIS A 18 -13.30 37.68 11.57
CA HIS A 18 -14.74 37.99 11.62
C HIS A 18 -15.51 36.68 11.33
N GLY A 19 -16.26 36.19 12.32
CA GLY A 19 -17.14 35.03 12.10
C GLY A 19 -17.58 34.33 13.38
N VAL A 20 -18.23 35.07 14.28
CA VAL A 20 -19.11 34.45 15.29
C VAL A 20 -20.33 33.94 14.53
N LEU A 21 -20.61 32.64 14.58
CA LEU A 21 -21.92 32.09 14.23
C LEU A 21 -22.38 31.11 15.30
N LEU A 22 -23.67 31.24 15.60
CA LEU A 22 -24.39 30.83 16.77
C LEU A 22 -24.40 29.33 17.06
N ALA A 23 -24.44 29.04 18.36
CA ALA A 23 -24.85 27.79 18.95
C ALA A 23 -26.22 27.33 18.39
N GLN A 24 -26.28 26.08 17.96
CA GLN A 24 -27.51 25.30 17.94
C GLN A 24 -27.25 24.05 18.76
N GLY A 25 -28.01 23.92 19.84
CA GLY A 25 -28.02 22.74 20.68
C GLY A 25 -28.45 21.52 19.87
N VAL A 26 -27.80 20.39 20.15
CA VAL A 26 -28.31 19.08 19.78
C VAL A 26 -28.47 18.30 21.08
N GLU A 27 -29.67 17.82 21.26
CA GLU A 27 -30.22 17.20 22.46
C GLU A 27 -29.42 15.95 22.88
N GLU A 28 -29.18 15.80 24.18
CA GLU A 28 -28.82 14.54 24.80
C GLU A 28 -29.98 13.55 24.65
N ALA A 29 -29.87 12.65 23.67
CA ALA A 29 -30.64 11.41 23.68
C ALA A 29 -29.79 10.34 24.39
N SER A 30 -30.28 9.96 25.57
CA SER A 30 -29.70 8.96 26.43
C SER A 30 -29.81 7.55 25.84
N ASN A 31 -28.73 6.80 26.07
CA ASN A 31 -28.71 5.38 26.40
C ASN A 31 -29.13 4.35 25.33
N SER A 32 -28.13 3.72 24.72
CA SER A 32 -28.01 2.26 24.82
C SER A 32 -26.54 1.86 24.70
N ASP A 33 -25.99 1.42 25.83
CA ASP A 33 -24.77 0.64 25.92
C ASP A 33 -24.87 -0.58 24.99
N LYS A 34 -24.16 -0.51 23.87
CA LYS A 34 -23.83 -1.68 23.05
C LYS A 34 -22.31 -1.71 22.94
N SER A 35 -21.72 -2.56 23.77
CA SER A 35 -20.47 -3.29 23.56
C SER A 35 -19.81 -2.94 22.23
N LEU A 36 -18.78 -2.11 22.31
CA LEU A 36 -17.92 -1.77 21.20
C LEU A 36 -17.02 -2.97 20.87
N ASP A 37 -17.60 -4.00 20.26
CA ASP A 37 -16.86 -4.92 19.41
C ASP A 37 -16.44 -4.12 18.19
N LYS A 38 -15.35 -3.38 18.35
CA LYS A 38 -14.77 -2.48 17.35
C LYS A 38 -14.21 -3.36 16.23
N VAL A 39 -15.08 -3.79 15.31
CA VAL A 39 -14.64 -4.36 14.03
C VAL A 39 -13.68 -3.34 13.43
N PRO A 40 -12.39 -3.68 13.22
CA PRO A 40 -11.43 -2.74 12.67
C PRO A 40 -11.96 -2.26 11.32
N ILE A 41 -12.07 -0.94 11.15
CA ILE A 41 -12.42 -0.32 9.86
C ILE A 41 -11.23 -0.57 8.92
N ARG A 42 -11.19 -1.73 8.28
CA ARG A 42 -10.30 -1.97 7.15
C ARG A 42 -10.99 -1.38 5.92
N PRO A 43 -10.39 -0.42 5.21
CA PRO A 43 -10.88 -0.01 3.91
C PRO A 43 -11.02 -1.26 3.04
N VAL A 44 -12.22 -1.52 2.53
CA VAL A 44 -12.44 -2.58 1.54
C VAL A 44 -11.53 -2.26 0.36
N GLN A 45 -10.57 -3.14 0.04
CA GLN A 45 -9.81 -2.98 -1.18
C GLN A 45 -10.81 -3.08 -2.33
N ASN A 46 -10.85 -2.05 -3.18
CA ASN A 46 -11.68 -1.98 -4.36
C ASN A 46 -11.47 -3.24 -5.22
N SER A 47 -12.43 -4.18 -5.17
CA SER A 47 -12.43 -5.43 -5.93
C SER A 47 -12.59 -5.23 -7.44
N SER A 48 -12.92 -4.01 -7.87
CA SER A 48 -13.10 -3.68 -9.28
C SER A 48 -11.79 -3.42 -10.01
N PHE A 49 -10.69 -3.16 -9.31
CA PHE A 49 -9.39 -2.85 -9.94
C PHE A 49 -8.40 -4.01 -9.88
N TYR A 50 -8.48 -4.87 -8.86
CA TYR A 50 -7.79 -6.15 -8.79
C TYR A 50 -8.74 -7.17 -8.17
N PRO A 51 -9.42 -8.01 -8.97
CA PRO A 51 -10.24 -9.09 -8.43
C PRO A 51 -9.31 -10.17 -7.87
N ASP A 52 -9.23 -10.27 -6.54
CA ASP A 52 -8.54 -11.38 -5.88
C ASP A 52 -9.53 -12.54 -5.72
N ASP A 53 -9.44 -13.56 -6.58
CA ASP A 53 -10.34 -14.73 -6.58
C ASP A 53 -10.03 -15.76 -5.47
N ASP A 54 -8.91 -15.60 -4.75
CA ASP A 54 -8.46 -16.52 -3.71
C ASP A 54 -9.04 -16.15 -2.33
N PRO A 55 -9.84 -17.04 -1.67
CA PRO A 55 -10.41 -16.79 -0.34
C PRO A 55 -9.37 -16.68 0.78
N GLU A 56 -8.12 -17.06 0.53
CA GLU A 56 -7.00 -16.84 1.45
C GLU A 56 -6.26 -15.52 1.22
N SER A 57 -6.44 -14.92 0.05
CA SER A 57 -5.85 -13.64 -0.31
C SER A 57 -6.39 -12.53 0.59
N GLY A 58 -5.48 -11.77 1.22
CA GLY A 58 -5.87 -10.73 2.15
C GLY A 58 -6.09 -11.17 3.61
N LYS A 59 -5.92 -12.47 3.95
CA LYS A 59 -5.72 -12.90 5.36
C LYS A 59 -4.49 -12.18 5.95
N ASP A 60 -4.43 -12.03 7.27
CA ASP A 60 -3.41 -11.27 8.04
C ASP A 60 -1.94 -11.78 7.89
N ARG A 61 -1.68 -12.61 6.89
CA ARG A 61 -0.40 -13.20 6.52
C ARG A 61 0.44 -12.29 5.62
N CYS A 62 -0.16 -11.78 4.54
CA CYS A 62 0.50 -10.78 3.69
C CYS A 62 0.17 -9.36 4.16
N LEU A 63 0.90 -8.91 5.18
CA LEU A 63 0.91 -7.53 5.62
C LEU A 63 2.10 -6.79 4.99
N VAL A 64 1.84 -5.94 3.99
CA VAL A 64 2.89 -5.10 3.35
C VAL A 64 3.66 -4.30 4.40
N GLY A 65 2.99 -3.83 5.46
CA GLY A 65 3.62 -3.16 6.58
C GLY A 65 4.64 -4.02 7.33
N LYS A 66 4.46 -5.35 7.41
CA LYS A 66 5.41 -6.27 8.04
C LYS A 66 6.67 -6.43 7.20
N PHE A 67 6.52 -6.60 5.88
CA PHE A 67 7.68 -6.61 4.97
C PHE A 67 8.45 -5.29 5.04
N ARG A 68 7.75 -4.16 4.98
CA ARG A 68 8.35 -2.83 5.11
C ARG A 68 9.06 -2.64 6.44
N LEU A 69 8.50 -3.13 7.54
CA LEU A 69 9.13 -3.07 8.86
C LEU A 69 10.44 -3.86 8.87
N ILE A 70 10.47 -5.09 8.32
CA ILE A 70 11.70 -5.89 8.19
C ILE A 70 12.75 -5.12 7.39
N ALA A 71 12.36 -4.58 6.24
CA ALA A 71 13.26 -3.85 5.36
C ALA A 71 13.86 -2.60 6.02
N LEU A 72 13.05 -1.80 6.73
CA LEU A 72 13.50 -0.51 7.28
C LEU A 72 14.11 -0.62 8.69
N ASN A 73 13.78 -1.65 9.46
CA ASN A 73 14.24 -1.78 10.85
C ASN A 73 15.52 -2.61 11.00
N THR A 74 15.85 -3.47 10.02
CA THR A 74 17.07 -4.29 10.05
C THR A 74 18.26 -3.48 9.56
N LYS A 75 19.26 -3.26 10.42
CA LYS A 75 20.42 -2.39 10.13
C LYS A 75 21.42 -3.03 9.18
N ASP A 76 21.78 -4.28 9.43
CA ASP A 76 22.77 -5.00 8.62
C ASP A 76 22.18 -5.38 7.25
N PRO A 77 22.83 -5.03 6.12
CA PRO A 77 22.29 -5.36 4.80
C PRO A 77 22.17 -6.86 4.53
N THR A 78 23.07 -7.69 5.06
CA THR A 78 23.04 -9.14 4.84
C THR A 78 21.89 -9.79 5.60
N GLU A 79 21.69 -9.38 6.85
CA GLU A 79 20.54 -9.80 7.66
C GLU A 79 19.22 -9.32 7.06
N ARG A 80 19.18 -8.08 6.56
CA ARG A 80 18.01 -7.50 5.90
C ARG A 80 17.62 -8.30 4.66
N LEU A 81 18.60 -8.63 3.80
CA LEU A 81 18.39 -9.49 2.63
C LEU A 81 17.79 -10.82 3.04
N LYS A 82 18.46 -11.54 3.95
CA LYS A 82 18.04 -12.87 4.39
C LYS A 82 16.63 -12.87 4.99
N THR A 83 16.32 -11.90 5.84
CA THR A 83 15.00 -11.82 6.50
C THR A 83 13.89 -11.40 5.53
N ALA A 84 14.19 -10.52 4.57
CA ALA A 84 13.27 -10.15 3.51
C ALA A 84 12.98 -11.31 2.56
N GLU A 85 14.01 -12.05 2.14
CA GLU A 85 13.88 -13.27 1.31
C GLU A 85 13.01 -14.33 1.99
N LEU A 86 13.29 -14.63 3.26
CA LEU A 86 12.49 -15.58 4.04
C LEU A 86 11.03 -15.14 4.18
N TRP A 87 10.79 -13.83 4.34
CA TRP A 87 9.44 -13.32 4.43
C TRP A 87 8.69 -13.47 3.10
N ILE A 88 9.29 -13.07 1.97
CA ILE A 88 8.59 -13.12 0.69
C ILE A 88 8.29 -14.54 0.24
N GLN A 89 9.21 -15.49 0.47
CA GLN A 89 8.98 -16.92 0.17
C GLN A 89 7.86 -17.54 1.03
N SER A 90 7.67 -17.06 2.24
CA SER A 90 6.68 -17.63 3.18
C SER A 90 5.31 -16.96 3.10
N GLU A 91 5.27 -15.64 2.88
CA GLU A 91 4.05 -14.84 2.94
C GLU A 91 3.59 -14.33 1.57
N GLY A 92 4.46 -14.29 0.56
CA GLY A 92 4.19 -13.71 -0.76
C GLY A 92 2.99 -14.34 -1.46
N LYS A 93 2.85 -15.66 -1.37
CA LYS A 93 1.72 -16.41 -1.94
C LYS A 93 0.33 -16.08 -1.38
N PHE A 94 0.26 -15.38 -0.24
CA PHE A 94 -1.01 -14.94 0.37
C PHE A 94 -1.32 -13.47 0.07
N CYS A 95 -0.51 -12.83 -0.75
CA CYS A 95 -0.67 -11.44 -1.13
C CYS A 95 -1.66 -11.31 -2.29
N THR A 96 -2.51 -10.30 -2.18
CA THR A 96 -3.30 -9.79 -3.31
C THR A 96 -2.36 -9.20 -4.37
N ILE A 97 -2.81 -9.11 -5.63
CA ILE A 97 -2.03 -8.48 -6.70
C ILE A 97 -1.62 -7.05 -6.30
N ALA A 98 -2.54 -6.28 -5.74
CA ALA A 98 -2.29 -4.92 -5.26
C ALA A 98 -1.17 -4.86 -4.20
N LYS A 99 -1.10 -5.85 -3.30
CA LYS A 99 -0.07 -5.92 -2.26
C LYS A 99 1.29 -6.34 -2.84
N LEU A 100 1.32 -7.30 -3.76
CA LEU A 100 2.54 -7.72 -4.45
C LEU A 100 3.14 -6.54 -5.24
N LEU A 101 2.32 -5.83 -6.02
CA LEU A 101 2.74 -4.63 -6.75
C LEU A 101 3.22 -3.52 -5.81
N SER A 102 2.55 -3.33 -4.67
CA SER A 102 2.99 -2.38 -3.65
C SER A 102 4.38 -2.72 -3.13
N ILE A 103 4.68 -4.00 -2.90
CA ILE A 103 6.02 -4.43 -2.46
C ILE A 103 7.02 -4.23 -3.60
N ARG A 104 6.75 -4.76 -4.80
CA ARG A 104 7.63 -4.68 -5.98
C ARG A 104 8.05 -3.24 -6.29
N ASN A 105 7.09 -2.31 -6.33
CA ASN A 105 7.34 -0.92 -6.70
C ASN A 105 8.13 -0.13 -5.64
N ASN A 106 8.17 -0.61 -4.39
CA ASN A 106 8.84 0.09 -3.30
C ASN A 106 10.08 -0.64 -2.77
N ARG A 107 10.34 -1.89 -3.19
CA ARG A 107 11.38 -2.73 -2.59
C ARG A 107 12.77 -2.07 -2.65
N ALA A 108 13.11 -1.42 -3.76
CA ALA A 108 14.42 -0.81 -3.93
C ALA A 108 14.64 0.30 -2.90
N GLN A 109 13.61 1.11 -2.64
CA GLN A 109 13.64 2.16 -1.62
C GLN A 109 13.68 1.58 -0.20
N TRP A 110 12.97 0.47 0.06
CA TRP A 110 12.89 -0.10 1.41
C TRP A 110 14.10 -0.94 1.79
N LEU A 111 14.62 -1.74 0.85
CA LEU A 111 15.73 -2.66 1.08
C LEU A 111 17.10 -1.99 0.88
N GLY A 112 17.17 -0.97 0.01
CA GLY A 112 18.42 -0.30 -0.33
C GLY A 112 19.41 -1.30 -0.94
N THR A 113 20.61 -1.38 -0.38
CA THR A 113 21.65 -2.33 -0.84
C THR A 113 21.33 -3.80 -0.56
N ALA A 114 20.27 -4.09 0.21
CA ALA A 114 19.79 -5.44 0.43
C ALA A 114 18.73 -5.87 -0.59
N ASP A 115 18.38 -5.02 -1.57
CA ASP A 115 17.53 -5.45 -2.68
C ASP A 115 18.28 -6.49 -3.53
N SER A 116 17.56 -7.51 -3.98
CA SER A 116 18.15 -8.62 -4.73
C SER A 116 17.26 -9.08 -5.87
N ILE A 117 17.89 -9.62 -6.91
CA ILE A 117 17.19 -10.26 -8.03
C ILE A 117 16.38 -11.48 -7.56
N THR A 118 16.76 -12.11 -6.45
CA THR A 118 16.01 -13.24 -5.86
C THR A 118 14.66 -12.78 -5.32
N ILE A 119 14.62 -11.64 -4.62
CA ILE A 119 13.36 -11.05 -4.13
C ILE A 119 12.50 -10.59 -5.30
N ASP A 120 13.10 -10.05 -6.36
CA ASP A 120 12.41 -9.69 -7.60
C ASP A 120 11.72 -10.89 -8.26
N ALA A 121 12.49 -11.95 -8.51
CA ALA A 121 12.01 -13.15 -9.18
C ALA A 121 10.88 -13.83 -8.39
N GLU A 122 10.96 -13.85 -7.05
CA GLU A 122 9.87 -14.38 -6.22
C GLU A 122 8.60 -13.52 -6.35
N LEU A 123 8.71 -12.19 -6.31
CA LEU A 123 7.56 -11.29 -6.49
C LEU A 123 6.92 -11.45 -7.86
N ASP A 124 7.74 -11.52 -8.92
CA ASP A 124 7.27 -11.71 -10.29
C ASP A 124 6.57 -13.08 -10.42
N MET A 125 7.13 -14.16 -9.89
CA MET A 125 6.47 -15.48 -9.87
C MET A 125 5.12 -15.47 -9.15
N GLN A 126 5.02 -14.83 -7.97
CA GLN A 126 3.73 -14.72 -7.28
C GLN A 126 2.72 -13.86 -8.06
N LEU A 127 3.18 -12.83 -8.77
CA LEU A 127 2.33 -12.02 -9.64
C LEU A 127 1.84 -12.84 -10.83
N GLU A 128 2.69 -13.63 -11.48
CA GLU A 128 2.28 -14.51 -12.58
C GLU A 128 1.23 -15.53 -12.12
N ILE A 129 1.45 -16.17 -10.96
CA ILE A 129 0.49 -17.13 -10.38
C ILE A 129 -0.86 -16.44 -10.09
N ALA A 130 -0.84 -15.23 -9.54
CA ALA A 130 -2.06 -14.48 -9.25
C ALA A 130 -2.78 -13.98 -10.51
N LEU A 131 -2.06 -13.83 -11.63
CA LEU A 131 -2.55 -13.31 -12.91
C LEU A 131 -2.85 -14.38 -13.95
N ASP A 132 -2.70 -15.67 -13.63
CA ASP A 132 -2.81 -16.82 -14.56
C ASP A 132 -4.12 -16.88 -15.38
N LYS A 133 -5.13 -16.09 -15.02
CA LYS A 133 -6.42 -15.99 -15.74
C LYS A 133 -6.64 -14.68 -16.50
N ASN A 134 -5.66 -13.78 -16.56
CA ASN A 134 -5.81 -12.44 -17.12
C ASN A 134 -4.64 -12.04 -18.04
N ASP A 135 -4.78 -12.39 -19.32
CA ASP A 135 -3.76 -12.17 -20.37
C ASP A 135 -3.37 -10.69 -20.52
N GLU A 136 -4.31 -9.75 -20.38
CA GLU A 136 -4.05 -8.32 -20.48
C GLU A 136 -3.19 -7.82 -19.31
N THR A 137 -3.51 -8.26 -18.09
CA THR A 137 -2.79 -7.84 -16.90
C THR A 137 -1.41 -8.51 -16.81
N PHE A 138 -1.30 -9.75 -17.29
CA PHE A 138 -0.01 -10.41 -17.48
C PHE A 138 0.88 -9.66 -18.47
N ALA A 139 0.36 -9.26 -19.64
CA ALA A 139 1.11 -8.47 -20.60
C ALA A 139 1.56 -7.12 -20.01
N ALA A 140 0.68 -6.46 -19.24
CA ALA A 140 0.98 -5.20 -18.58
C ALA A 140 2.12 -5.32 -17.54
N LEU A 141 2.26 -6.45 -16.84
CA LEU A 141 3.35 -6.70 -15.88
C LEU A 141 4.74 -6.51 -16.52
N TYR A 142 4.87 -6.93 -17.78
CA TYR A 142 6.10 -6.90 -18.56
C TYR A 142 6.18 -5.74 -19.55
N GLY A 143 5.23 -4.78 -19.48
CA GLY A 143 5.17 -3.65 -20.41
C GLY A 143 4.89 -4.06 -21.86
N LEU A 144 4.30 -5.24 -22.07
CA LEU A 144 3.92 -5.74 -23.38
C LEU A 144 2.58 -5.12 -23.80
N LYS A 145 2.50 -4.67 -25.05
CA LYS A 145 1.24 -4.23 -25.66
C LYS A 145 0.60 -5.43 -26.37
N LEU A 146 -0.61 -5.81 -25.94
CA LEU A 146 -1.36 -6.84 -26.65
C LEU A 146 -1.74 -6.38 -28.07
N PRO A 147 -1.77 -7.30 -29.05
CA PRO A 147 -2.36 -7.00 -30.35
C PRO A 147 -3.85 -6.62 -30.16
N PRO A 148 -4.40 -5.77 -31.05
CA PRO A 148 -5.82 -5.45 -31.00
C PRO A 148 -6.65 -6.74 -31.09
N PRO A 149 -7.80 -6.83 -30.39
CA PRO A 149 -8.69 -7.98 -30.52
C PRO A 149 -9.06 -8.16 -32.00
N PRO A 150 -9.23 -9.41 -32.47
CA PRO A 150 -9.69 -9.67 -33.83
C PRO A 150 -10.95 -8.86 -34.09
N ALA A 151 -11.06 -8.29 -35.29
CA ALA A 151 -12.29 -7.62 -35.68
C ALA A 151 -13.44 -8.62 -35.55
N ASP A 152 -14.54 -8.22 -34.92
CA ASP A 152 -15.75 -9.02 -34.88
C ASP A 152 -16.11 -9.28 -36.35
N ASP A 153 -15.95 -10.53 -36.80
CA ASP A 153 -16.44 -10.93 -38.11
C ASP A 153 -17.95 -10.71 -38.04
N GLU A 154 -18.44 -9.63 -38.68
CA GLU A 154 -19.87 -9.33 -38.75
C GLU A 154 -20.60 -10.62 -39.08
N GLU A 155 -21.57 -10.98 -38.23
CA GLU A 155 -22.46 -12.14 -38.42
C GLU A 155 -22.83 -12.22 -39.90
N VAL A 156 -22.26 -13.21 -40.59
CA VAL A 156 -22.68 -13.55 -41.95
C VAL A 156 -24.10 -14.09 -41.81
N GLN A 157 -25.07 -13.19 -42.03
CA GLN A 157 -26.49 -13.49 -42.13
C GLN A 157 -26.77 -14.52 -43.24
#